data_AF-A0A968JEF0-F1
#
_entry.id   AF-A0A968JEF0-F1
#
_cell.length_a   1.000
_cell.length_b   1.000
_cell.length_c   1.000
_cell.angle_alpha   90.00
_cell.angle_beta   90.00
_cell.angle_gamma   90.00
#
_symmetry.space_group_name_H-M   'P 1'
#
loop_
_entity.id
_entity.type
_entity.pdbx_description
1 polymer ?
#
loop_
_entity_poly.entity_id
_entity_poly.type
_entity_poly.pdbx_seq_one_letter_code
_entity_poly.pdbx_strand_id
1 'polypeptide(L)'
;MPSSQSIHRRLERLARDRWARHGVRTLLQAAWMALSIVCFGLGLQLLTGWPIPTDIVLALALVIVALGASQLLRRRMSPDEVARRIDKRFGLSQQLTTALEVSAQGQTEGVATYLLDNANYTTGQVQRYVKAHQRAPWTELLTVLALALLTIGLFLFLNINASANLPTAESVPPLSAPPAGAPNSAMPPDQPPGVPGGEGNTTGLAGQQPGTLSGESQQAAQALADALRDQSATRPAADQLDQGNTAGAAQSLRELADQASGLSEAARRDLAEQLNEAAGDIGNFDPELADQVRESAQGLQQEGDSAAQALESLADAVEQLGESSGEQSAQNESGQGESQQQQDGQQGQAGGGAAPGAGNVPGEQREREQPAERLNVDGVPLELGSDGTGASSENDTPDPSQSESASGGGFTRSDGSEQDAASVEASEDPLYIPPDMRDVVQEYFSP
;
A
#
# COMPACT_ATOMS: atom_id res chain seq x y z
N MET A 1 -38.11 -23.32 -6.75
CA MET A 1 -38.49 -21.99 -6.21
C MET A 1 -37.65 -21.43 -5.03
N PRO A 2 -36.67 -22.12 -4.39
CA PRO A 2 -35.88 -21.49 -3.32
C PRO A 2 -34.73 -20.57 -3.80
N SER A 3 -34.36 -20.60 -5.08
CA SER A 3 -33.19 -19.89 -5.63
C SER A 3 -33.41 -18.38 -5.82
N SER A 4 -34.57 -17.92 -6.29
CA SER A 4 -34.84 -16.49 -6.54
C SER A 4 -34.86 -15.64 -5.26
N GLN A 5 -35.43 -16.16 -4.18
CA GLN A 5 -35.43 -15.48 -2.87
C GLN A 5 -34.01 -15.30 -2.29
N SER A 6 -33.05 -16.13 -2.72
CA SER A 6 -31.69 -16.08 -2.21
C SER A 6 -30.90 -14.88 -2.75
N ILE A 7 -31.12 -14.49 -4.01
CA ILE A 7 -30.40 -13.39 -4.66
C ILE A 7 -30.87 -12.05 -4.10
N HIS A 8 -32.18 -11.84 -3.99
CA HIS A 8 -32.72 -10.60 -3.43
C HIS A 8 -32.23 -10.39 -1.98
N ARG A 9 -32.25 -11.44 -1.15
CA ARG A 9 -31.70 -11.38 0.21
C ARG A 9 -30.19 -11.13 0.25
N ARG A 10 -29.42 -11.66 -0.70
CA ARG A 10 -27.96 -11.41 -0.81
C ARG A 10 -27.67 -9.97 -1.21
N LEU A 11 -28.42 -9.43 -2.18
CA LEU A 11 -28.31 -8.03 -2.60
C LEU A 11 -28.76 -7.07 -1.50
N GLU A 12 -29.85 -7.38 -0.78
CA GLU A 12 -30.26 -6.60 0.39
C GLU A 12 -29.21 -6.62 1.50
N ARG A 13 -28.57 -7.77 1.76
CA ARG A 13 -27.46 -7.86 2.72
C ARG A 13 -26.27 -7.02 2.28
N LEU A 14 -25.88 -7.08 1.00
CA LEU A 14 -24.80 -6.26 0.44
C LEU A 14 -25.11 -4.77 0.53
N ALA A 15 -26.34 -4.37 0.17
CA ALA A 15 -26.78 -2.98 0.23
C ALA A 15 -26.80 -2.48 1.69
N ARG A 16 -27.31 -3.30 2.62
CA ARG A 16 -27.34 -2.98 4.05
C ARG A 16 -25.95 -2.85 4.64
N ASP A 17 -25.05 -3.76 4.29
CA ASP A 17 -23.66 -3.76 4.76
C ASP A 17 -22.90 -2.53 4.23
N ARG A 18 -23.02 -2.23 2.93
CA ARG A 18 -22.41 -1.03 2.34
C ARG A 18 -22.96 0.26 2.95
N TRP A 19 -24.27 0.34 3.17
CA TRP A 19 -24.90 1.49 3.80
C TRP A 19 -24.48 1.65 5.27
N ALA A 20 -24.42 0.55 6.02
CA ALA A 20 -23.95 0.57 7.40
C ALA A 20 -22.51 1.09 7.48
N ARG A 21 -21.62 0.62 6.61
CA ARG A 21 -20.22 1.06 6.59
C ARG A 21 -20.05 2.51 6.16
N HIS A 22 -20.75 2.93 5.11
CA HIS A 22 -20.74 4.34 4.70
C HIS A 22 -21.27 5.22 5.84
N GLY A 23 -22.33 4.76 6.50
CA GLY A 23 -22.90 5.37 7.68
C GLY A 23 -21.91 5.54 8.83
N VAL A 24 -21.18 4.47 9.17
CA VAL A 24 -20.12 4.49 10.19
C VAL A 24 -19.06 5.54 9.83
N ARG A 25 -18.59 5.56 8.58
CA ARG A 25 -17.60 6.56 8.15
C ARG A 25 -18.10 7.99 8.24
N THR A 26 -19.34 8.25 7.81
CA THR A 26 -19.94 9.59 7.92
C THR A 26 -20.15 10.02 9.38
N LEU A 27 -20.52 9.10 10.27
CA LEU A 27 -20.61 9.38 11.71
C LEU A 27 -19.24 9.65 12.31
N LEU A 28 -18.24 8.87 11.93
CA LEU A 28 -16.88 9.01 12.43
C LEU A 28 -16.29 10.36 12.00
N GLN A 29 -16.51 10.76 10.75
CA GLN A 29 -16.10 12.07 10.24
C GLN A 29 -16.85 13.22 10.93
N ALA A 30 -18.16 13.08 11.16
CA ALA A 30 -18.94 14.08 11.90
C ALA A 30 -18.50 14.18 13.37
N ALA A 31 -18.23 13.05 14.02
CA ALA A 31 -17.70 13.00 15.37
C ALA A 31 -16.33 13.67 15.44
N TRP A 32 -15.42 13.34 14.51
CA TRP A 32 -14.10 13.97 14.42
C TRP A 32 -14.18 15.50 14.27
N MET A 33 -15.06 16.00 13.39
CA MET A 33 -15.29 17.44 13.20
C MET A 33 -15.83 18.11 14.48
N ALA A 34 -16.86 17.51 15.10
CA ALA A 34 -17.45 18.04 16.32
C ALA A 34 -16.41 18.11 17.46
N LEU A 35 -15.61 17.06 17.61
CA LEU A 35 -14.62 16.94 18.66
C LEU A 35 -13.44 17.89 18.45
N SER A 36 -13.02 18.08 17.19
CA SER A 36 -12.02 19.11 16.82
C SER A 36 -12.48 20.51 17.19
N ILE A 37 -13.77 20.84 16.99
CA ILE A 37 -14.29 22.15 17.35
C ILE A 37 -14.38 22.35 18.86
N VAL A 38 -14.78 21.32 19.61
CA VAL A 38 -14.77 21.37 21.09
C VAL A 38 -13.34 21.58 21.60
N CYS A 39 -12.38 20.82 21.05
CA CYS A 39 -10.97 20.96 21.37
C CYS A 39 -10.46 22.37 21.10
N PHE A 40 -10.76 22.92 19.92
CA PHE A 40 -10.32 24.26 19.53
C PHE A 40 -10.94 25.35 20.41
N GLY A 41 -12.24 25.22 20.74
CA GLY A 41 -12.93 26.13 21.66
C GLY A 41 -12.32 26.13 23.06
N LEU A 42 -12.06 24.95 23.63
CA LEU A 42 -11.42 24.81 24.94
C LEU A 42 -9.97 25.33 24.92
N GLY A 43 -9.19 25.03 23.88
CA GLY A 43 -7.83 25.53 23.72
C GLY A 43 -7.78 27.05 23.60
N LEU A 44 -8.71 27.65 22.84
CA LEU A 44 -8.81 29.10 22.69
C LEU A 44 -9.20 29.78 24.01
N GLN A 45 -10.12 29.19 24.77
CA GLN A 45 -10.47 29.67 26.11
C GLN A 45 -9.26 29.64 27.04
N LEU A 46 -8.44 28.59 26.96
CA LEU A 46 -7.21 28.46 27.75
C LEU A 46 -6.16 29.53 27.39
N LEU A 47 -5.96 29.80 26.10
CA LEU A 47 -4.97 30.77 25.62
C LEU A 47 -5.39 32.22 25.88
N THR A 48 -6.66 32.54 25.66
CA THR A 48 -7.14 33.94 25.69
C THR A 48 -7.67 34.36 27.05
N GLY A 49 -7.95 33.40 27.93
CA GLY A 49 -8.66 33.64 29.19
C GLY A 49 -10.11 34.13 28.99
N TRP A 50 -10.61 34.14 27.75
CA TRP A 50 -11.93 34.67 27.44
C TRP A 50 -12.98 33.61 27.74
N PRO A 51 -13.98 33.89 28.59
CA PRO A 51 -14.99 32.91 28.97
C PRO A 51 -15.97 32.72 27.82
N ILE A 52 -15.61 31.83 26.90
CA ILE A 52 -16.54 31.35 25.88
C ILE A 52 -17.58 30.48 26.61
N PRO A 53 -18.89 30.77 26.47
CA PRO A 53 -19.92 29.94 27.07
C PRO A 53 -19.85 28.53 26.47
N THR A 54 -19.61 27.54 27.33
CA THR A 54 -19.49 26.12 26.95
C THR A 54 -20.72 25.61 26.22
N ASP A 55 -21.89 26.20 26.51
CA ASP A 55 -23.17 25.86 25.91
C ASP A 55 -23.18 26.10 24.39
N ILE A 56 -22.53 27.17 23.91
CA ILE A 56 -22.49 27.47 22.47
C ILE A 56 -21.60 26.45 21.74
N VAL A 57 -20.43 26.13 22.31
CA VAL A 57 -19.50 25.15 21.74
C VAL A 57 -20.16 23.77 21.67
N LEU A 58 -20.85 23.36 22.75
CA LEU A 58 -21.55 22.08 22.82
C LEU A 58 -22.76 22.03 21.89
N ALA A 59 -23.53 23.12 21.77
CA ALA A 59 -24.63 23.23 20.82
C ALA A 59 -24.14 23.08 19.37
N LEU A 60 -23.03 23.73 19.02
CA LEU A 60 -22.46 23.63 17.67
C LEU A 60 -21.96 22.20 17.37
N ALA A 61 -21.31 21.56 18.34
CA ALA A 61 -20.90 20.16 18.23
C ALA A 61 -22.11 19.23 18.02
N LEU A 62 -23.20 19.42 18.77
CA LEU A 62 -24.44 18.67 18.60
C LEU A 62 -25.08 18.87 17.23
N VAL A 63 -25.07 20.09 16.68
CA VAL A 63 -25.59 20.37 15.32
C VAL A 63 -24.81 19.57 14.27
N ILE A 64 -23.49 19.47 14.39
CA ILE A 64 -22.65 18.70 13.46
C ILE A 64 -22.94 17.20 13.55
N VAL A 65 -23.05 16.66 14.76
CA VAL A 65 -23.43 15.26 14.97
C VAL A 65 -24.83 14.99 14.43
N ALA A 66 -25.78 15.90 14.66
CA ALA A 66 -27.14 15.80 14.15
C ALA A 66 -27.20 15.85 12.61
N LEU A 67 -26.38 16.68 11.97
CA LEU A 67 -26.23 16.71 10.51
C LEU A 67 -25.68 15.39 9.98
N GLY A 68 -24.64 14.83 10.61
CA GLY A 68 -24.09 13.52 10.27
C GLY A 68 -25.13 12.40 10.42
N ALA A 69 -25.87 12.40 11.53
CA ALA A 69 -26.97 11.46 11.77
C ALA A 69 -28.13 11.66 10.77
N SER A 70 -28.47 12.89 10.40
CA SER A 70 -29.49 13.19 9.39
C SER A 70 -29.08 12.67 8.01
N GLN A 71 -27.79 12.69 7.67
CA GLN A 71 -27.30 12.06 6.43
C GLN A 71 -27.46 10.55 6.44
N LEU A 72 -27.30 9.90 7.60
CA LEU A 72 -27.64 8.49 7.77
C LEU A 72 -29.12 8.22 7.53
N LEU A 73 -30.03 9.14 7.90
CA LEU A 73 -31.45 8.99 7.59
C LEU A 73 -31.78 9.19 6.10
N ARG A 74 -30.87 9.70 5.26
CA ARG A 74 -31.12 9.81 3.81
C ARG A 74 -31.32 8.41 3.21
N ARG A 75 -32.33 8.33 2.33
CA ARG A 75 -32.88 7.09 1.77
C ARG A 75 -31.79 6.11 1.32
N ARG A 76 -31.95 4.85 1.74
CA ARG A 76 -31.20 3.70 1.22
C ARG A 76 -31.38 3.64 -0.31
N MET A 77 -30.28 3.47 -1.04
CA MET A 77 -30.32 3.25 -2.50
C MET A 77 -31.19 2.03 -2.81
N SER A 78 -32.00 2.12 -3.85
CA SER A 78 -32.80 0.98 -4.30
C SER A 78 -31.87 -0.13 -4.81
N PRO A 79 -32.28 -1.41 -4.70
CA PRO A 79 -31.48 -2.53 -5.20
C PRO A 79 -31.17 -2.40 -6.71
N ASP A 80 -32.08 -1.77 -7.48
CA ASP A 80 -31.89 -1.50 -8.91
C ASP A 80 -30.76 -0.51 -9.18
N GLU A 81 -30.66 0.57 -8.39
CA GLU A 81 -29.56 1.53 -8.51
C GLU A 81 -28.21 0.89 -8.16
N VAL A 82 -28.21 0.00 -7.16
CA VAL A 82 -27.02 -0.76 -6.77
C VAL A 82 -26.58 -1.68 -7.91
N ALA A 83 -27.50 -2.44 -8.50
CA ALA A 83 -27.22 -3.31 -9.64
C ALA A 83 -26.62 -2.51 -10.81
N ARG A 84 -27.26 -1.39 -11.21
CA ARG A 84 -26.76 -0.53 -12.30
C ARG A 84 -25.37 0.04 -12.03
N ARG A 85 -25.07 0.46 -10.80
CA ARG A 85 -23.74 0.97 -10.44
C ARG A 85 -22.68 -0.12 -10.45
N ILE A 86 -23.01 -1.32 -9.98
CA ILE A 86 -22.08 -2.46 -10.02
C ILE A 86 -21.83 -2.83 -11.48
N ASP A 87 -22.87 -2.94 -12.30
CA ASP A 87 -22.74 -3.22 -13.73
C ASP A 87 -21.84 -2.18 -14.43
N LYS A 88 -22.04 -0.89 -14.15
CA LYS A 88 -21.22 0.18 -14.74
C LYS A 88 -19.77 0.15 -14.27
N ARG A 89 -19.50 -0.19 -13.01
CA ARG A 89 -18.14 -0.16 -12.44
C ARG A 89 -17.31 -1.37 -12.86
N PHE A 90 -17.93 -2.52 -13.01
CA PHE A 90 -17.26 -3.77 -13.39
C PHE A 90 -17.43 -4.13 -14.86
N GLY A 91 -18.01 -3.24 -15.68
CA GLY A 91 -18.20 -3.50 -17.11
C GLY A 91 -19.15 -4.65 -17.43
N LEU A 92 -20.04 -5.06 -16.50
CA LEU A 92 -20.87 -6.26 -16.62
C LEU A 92 -22.04 -6.11 -17.61
N SER A 93 -22.01 -5.12 -18.52
CA SER A 93 -22.98 -4.96 -19.61
C SER A 93 -24.46 -5.17 -19.22
N GLN A 94 -24.89 -4.60 -18.07
CA GLN A 94 -26.25 -4.74 -17.51
C GLN A 94 -26.67 -6.17 -17.09
N GLN A 95 -25.74 -7.13 -16.99
CA GLN A 95 -26.05 -8.52 -16.65
C GLN A 95 -26.77 -8.66 -15.30
N LEU A 96 -26.36 -7.91 -14.26
CA LEU A 96 -27.03 -7.98 -12.95
C LEU A 96 -28.40 -7.32 -13.00
N THR A 97 -28.53 -6.21 -13.73
CA THR A 97 -29.81 -5.52 -13.92
C THR A 97 -30.82 -6.41 -14.64
N THR A 98 -30.42 -7.05 -15.74
CA THR A 98 -31.25 -7.99 -16.50
C THR A 98 -31.59 -9.24 -15.68
N ALA A 99 -30.63 -9.80 -14.95
CA ALA A 99 -30.90 -10.93 -14.07
C ALA A 99 -31.92 -10.58 -12.97
N LEU A 100 -31.87 -9.36 -12.44
CA LEU A 100 -32.80 -8.88 -11.42
C LEU A 100 -34.20 -8.68 -12.01
N GLU A 101 -34.31 -8.10 -13.21
CA GLU A 101 -35.58 -7.93 -13.92
C GLU A 101 -36.23 -9.29 -14.26
N VAL A 102 -35.46 -10.22 -14.82
CA VAL A 102 -35.92 -11.60 -15.11
C VAL A 102 -36.36 -12.31 -13.83
N SER A 103 -35.63 -12.10 -12.72
CA SER A 103 -36.00 -12.67 -11.42
C SER A 103 -37.30 -12.08 -10.85
N ALA A 104 -37.56 -10.78 -11.08
CA ALA A 104 -38.76 -10.09 -10.62
C ALA A 104 -40.01 -10.53 -11.42
N GLN A 105 -39.83 -10.89 -12.69
CA GLN A 105 -40.89 -11.41 -13.55
C GLN A 105 -41.25 -12.88 -13.26
N GLY A 106 -40.48 -13.56 -12.40
CA GLY A 106 -40.76 -14.94 -11.98
C GLY A 106 -40.52 -16.01 -13.06
N GLN A 107 -39.83 -15.68 -14.15
CA GLN A 107 -39.49 -16.62 -15.21
C GLN A 107 -38.25 -17.41 -14.80
N THR A 108 -38.43 -18.70 -14.48
CA THR A 108 -37.36 -19.57 -13.97
C THR A 108 -36.95 -20.68 -14.92
N GLU A 109 -37.39 -20.67 -16.19
CA GLU A 109 -37.10 -21.73 -17.15
C GLU A 109 -36.16 -21.26 -18.28
N GLY A 110 -35.28 -22.16 -18.72
CA GLY A 110 -34.38 -21.92 -19.86
C GLY A 110 -33.23 -20.96 -19.55
N VAL A 111 -32.98 -20.02 -20.47
CA VAL A 111 -31.84 -19.07 -20.42
C VAL A 111 -31.80 -18.27 -19.11
N ALA A 112 -32.95 -18.05 -18.48
CA ALA A 112 -33.05 -17.38 -17.19
C ALA A 112 -32.23 -18.06 -16.08
N THR A 113 -32.18 -19.41 -16.05
CA THR A 113 -31.40 -20.13 -15.02
C THR A 113 -29.90 -19.92 -15.21
N TYR A 114 -29.43 -19.95 -16.47
CA TYR A 114 -28.02 -19.70 -16.79
C TYR A 114 -27.60 -18.26 -16.42
N LEU A 115 -28.44 -17.27 -16.73
CA LEU A 115 -28.18 -15.87 -16.35
C LEU A 115 -28.14 -15.70 -14.82
N LEU A 116 -29.02 -16.38 -14.09
CA LEU A 116 -29.04 -16.36 -12.62
C LEU A 116 -27.79 -17.00 -12.02
N ASP A 117 -27.32 -18.13 -12.57
CA ASP A 117 -26.10 -18.78 -12.10
C ASP A 117 -24.85 -17.95 -12.40
N ASN A 118 -24.77 -17.35 -13.58
CA ASN A 118 -23.67 -16.45 -13.92
C ASN A 118 -23.66 -15.18 -13.05
N ALA A 119 -24.83 -14.60 -12.79
CA ALA A 119 -24.97 -13.46 -11.88
C ALA A 119 -24.54 -13.81 -10.43
N ASN A 120 -24.81 -15.04 -9.98
CA ASN A 120 -24.36 -15.52 -8.68
C ASN A 120 -22.84 -15.67 -8.59
N TYR A 121 -22.22 -16.23 -9.64
CA TYR A 121 -20.78 -16.39 -9.71
C TYR A 121 -20.05 -15.04 -9.68
N THR A 122 -20.45 -14.12 -10.55
CA THR A 122 -19.89 -12.75 -10.64
C THR A 122 -20.07 -11.98 -9.34
N THR A 123 -21.26 -12.06 -8.71
CA THR A 123 -21.49 -11.43 -7.39
C THR A 123 -20.54 -11.96 -6.32
N GLY A 124 -20.25 -13.27 -6.33
CA GLY A 124 -19.30 -13.90 -5.41
C GLY A 124 -17.88 -13.39 -5.60
N GLN A 125 -17.43 -13.23 -6.85
CA GLN A 125 -16.11 -12.71 -7.19
C GLN A 125 -15.97 -11.23 -6.79
N VAL A 126 -16.97 -10.40 -7.11
CA VAL A 126 -17.02 -8.99 -6.71
C VAL A 126 -17.00 -8.85 -5.18
N GLN A 127 -17.72 -9.71 -4.45
CA GLN A 127 -17.68 -9.69 -2.98
C GLN A 127 -16.28 -9.98 -2.43
N ARG A 128 -15.58 -10.98 -2.97
CA ARG A 128 -14.20 -11.30 -2.55
C ARG A 128 -13.25 -10.16 -2.85
N TYR A 129 -13.32 -9.62 -4.07
CA TYR A 129 -12.50 -8.48 -4.48
C TYR A 129 -12.73 -7.26 -3.60
N VAL A 130 -13.99 -6.92 -3.33
CA VAL A 130 -14.37 -5.81 -2.46
C VAL A 130 -13.91 -6.04 -1.02
N LYS A 131 -14.01 -7.27 -0.49
CA LYS A 131 -13.54 -7.59 0.87
C LYS A 131 -12.01 -7.51 0.98
N ALA A 132 -11.28 -7.90 -0.07
CA ALA A 132 -9.82 -7.84 -0.10
C ALA A 132 -9.29 -6.39 -0.16
N HIS A 133 -9.92 -5.53 -0.96
CA HIS A 133 -9.48 -4.13 -1.13
C HIS A 133 -10.05 -3.15 -0.10
N GLN A 134 -10.89 -3.62 0.82
CA GLN A 134 -11.45 -2.77 1.87
C GLN A 134 -10.49 -2.70 3.06
N ARG A 135 -9.59 -1.71 3.04
CA ARG A 135 -8.85 -1.29 4.25
C ARG A 135 -9.87 -0.85 5.30
N ALA A 136 -9.85 -1.51 6.47
CA ALA A 136 -10.70 -1.11 7.58
C ALA A 136 -10.28 0.30 8.06
N PRO A 137 -11.23 1.17 8.46
CA PRO A 137 -10.97 2.56 8.83
C PRO A 137 -10.34 2.69 10.24
N TRP A 138 -9.33 1.87 10.52
CA TRP A 138 -8.64 1.84 11.82
C TRP A 138 -7.97 3.17 12.14
N THR A 139 -7.38 3.81 11.13
CA THR A 139 -6.75 5.13 11.27
C THR A 139 -7.75 6.17 11.71
N GLU A 140 -8.91 6.24 11.06
CA GLU A 140 -9.98 7.17 11.46
C GLU A 140 -10.48 6.87 12.90
N LEU A 141 -10.61 5.60 13.28
CA LEU A 141 -11.05 5.22 14.63
C LEU A 141 -10.04 5.60 15.70
N LEU A 142 -8.75 5.37 15.45
CA LEU A 142 -7.64 5.78 16.32
C LEU A 142 -7.59 7.31 16.46
N THR A 143 -7.77 8.06 15.36
CA THR A 143 -7.77 9.53 15.43
C THR A 143 -8.93 10.06 16.28
N VAL A 144 -10.14 9.52 16.14
CA VAL A 144 -11.29 9.92 16.97
C VAL A 144 -11.07 9.56 18.44
N LEU A 145 -10.50 8.39 18.72
CA LEU A 145 -10.16 7.99 20.09
C LEU A 145 -9.13 8.93 20.72
N ALA A 146 -8.05 9.24 20.00
CA ALA A 146 -7.00 10.15 20.47
C ALA A 146 -7.56 11.56 20.76
N LEU A 147 -8.39 12.07 19.85
CA LEU A 147 -9.02 13.38 19.97
C LEU A 147 -10.00 13.40 21.17
N ALA A 148 -10.78 12.32 21.37
CA ALA A 148 -11.66 12.15 22.53
C ALA A 148 -10.90 12.20 23.85
N LEU A 149 -9.80 11.43 23.97
CA LEU A 149 -8.94 11.46 25.15
C LEU A 149 -8.37 12.85 25.41
N LEU A 150 -7.95 13.54 24.35
CA LEU A 150 -7.44 14.90 24.43
C LEU A 150 -8.50 15.89 24.95
N THR A 151 -9.74 15.84 24.44
CA THR A 151 -10.83 16.68 24.99
C THR A 151 -11.15 16.37 26.45
N ILE A 152 -11.12 15.09 26.85
CA ILE A 152 -11.33 14.70 28.24
C ILE A 152 -10.21 15.29 29.12
N GLY A 153 -8.95 15.20 28.68
CA GLY A 153 -7.80 15.78 29.38
C GLY A 153 -7.93 17.30 29.55
N LEU A 154 -8.26 18.02 28.48
CA LEU A 154 -8.54 19.47 28.54
C LEU A 154 -9.67 19.80 29.49
N PHE A 155 -10.80 19.09 29.40
CA PHE A 155 -11.95 19.31 30.26
C PHE A 155 -11.61 19.12 31.75
N LEU A 156 -10.88 18.04 32.09
CA LEU A 156 -10.40 17.81 33.45
C LEU A 156 -9.45 18.92 33.91
N PHE A 157 -8.54 19.38 33.05
CA PHE A 157 -7.61 20.47 33.36
C PHE A 157 -8.33 21.80 33.63
N LEU A 158 -9.35 22.14 32.85
CA LEU A 158 -10.18 23.32 33.10
C LEU A 158 -10.94 23.22 34.43
N ASN A 159 -11.49 22.05 34.75
CA ASN A 159 -12.26 21.87 35.99
C ASN A 159 -11.39 21.90 37.25
N ILE A 160 -10.16 21.37 37.19
CA ILE A 160 -9.19 21.44 38.28
C ILE A 160 -8.79 22.90 38.55
N ASN A 161 -8.52 23.68 37.50
CA ASN A 161 -8.17 25.10 37.65
C ASN A 161 -9.34 25.95 38.17
N ALA A 162 -10.58 25.67 37.75
CA ALA A 162 -11.75 26.38 38.26
C ALA A 162 -11.99 26.16 39.77
N SER A 163 -11.60 24.99 40.28
CA SER A 163 -11.69 24.64 41.70
C SER A 163 -10.57 25.30 42.54
N ALA A 164 -9.47 25.72 41.90
CA ALA A 164 -8.35 26.41 42.53
C ALA A 164 -8.60 27.91 42.73
N ASN A 165 -9.86 28.36 42.74
CA ASN A 165 -10.22 29.67 43.29
C ASN A 165 -9.71 29.74 44.72
N LEU A 166 -8.49 30.27 44.85
CA LEU A 166 -7.84 30.58 46.10
C LEU A 166 -8.86 31.33 46.94
N PRO A 167 -9.11 30.91 48.20
CA PRO A 167 -10.01 31.63 49.07
C PRO A 167 -9.59 33.09 49.03
N THR A 168 -10.46 33.93 48.48
CA THR A 168 -10.23 35.37 48.32
C THR A 168 -9.67 35.85 49.64
N ALA A 169 -8.40 36.25 49.63
CA ALA A 169 -7.63 36.48 50.85
C ALA A 169 -8.50 37.30 51.80
N GLU A 170 -8.98 36.63 52.85
CA GLU A 170 -9.80 37.24 53.87
C GLU A 170 -9.02 38.45 54.33
N SER A 171 -9.60 39.63 54.10
CA SER A 171 -8.91 40.91 54.22
C SER A 171 -8.22 40.96 55.58
N VAL A 172 -6.90 40.80 55.57
CA VAL A 172 -6.11 40.73 56.79
C VAL A 172 -6.40 42.01 57.57
N PRO A 173 -6.91 41.94 58.81
CA PRO A 173 -7.19 43.14 59.60
C PRO A 173 -5.91 43.98 59.70
N PRO A 174 -6.00 45.32 59.60
CA PRO A 174 -4.84 46.18 59.51
C PRO A 174 -3.92 45.97 60.72
N LEU A 175 -2.75 45.38 60.46
CA LEU A 175 -1.69 45.20 61.43
C LEU A 175 -1.20 46.59 61.87
N SER A 176 -1.38 46.88 63.16
CA SER A 176 -0.82 48.04 63.83
C SER A 176 0.68 48.19 63.56
N ALA A 177 1.11 49.40 63.23
CA ALA A 177 2.47 49.74 62.86
C ALA A 177 3.52 49.33 63.93
N PRO A 178 4.65 48.72 63.54
CA PRO A 178 5.77 48.50 64.44
C PRO A 178 6.63 49.77 64.63
N PRO A 179 7.18 50.02 65.82
CA PRO A 179 8.07 51.14 66.08
C PRO A 179 9.44 50.96 65.40
N ALA A 180 9.96 52.07 64.91
CA ALA A 180 11.25 52.18 64.24
C ALA A 180 12.43 51.83 65.15
N GLY A 181 13.35 51.02 64.62
CA GLY A 181 14.75 51.03 65.03
C GLY A 181 15.37 49.66 65.32
N ALA A 182 16.08 49.08 64.34
CA ALA A 182 17.40 48.46 64.55
C ALA A 182 18.06 48.10 63.20
N PRO A 183 19.40 48.12 63.10
CA PRO A 183 20.13 48.18 61.83
C PRO A 183 20.72 46.84 61.35
N ASN A 184 20.95 46.78 60.04
CA ASN A 184 22.00 46.08 59.27
C ASN A 184 22.72 44.85 59.88
N SER A 185 22.59 43.71 59.19
CA SER A 185 23.64 42.69 59.00
C SER A 185 23.32 41.95 57.68
N ALA A 186 24.01 42.26 56.58
CA ALA A 186 25.20 41.58 56.07
C ALA A 186 24.93 40.21 55.38
N MET A 187 25.13 40.22 54.05
CA MET A 187 25.37 39.12 53.09
C MET A 187 26.61 38.25 53.47
N PRO A 188 27.05 37.16 52.80
CA PRO A 188 26.68 36.46 51.52
C PRO A 188 26.84 34.89 51.61
N PRO A 189 27.21 34.07 50.57
CA PRO A 189 26.90 33.96 49.12
C PRO A 189 26.40 32.56 48.63
N ASP A 190 25.97 32.52 47.35
CA ASP A 190 26.07 31.48 46.29
C ASP A 190 25.89 29.96 46.55
N GLN A 191 24.94 29.34 45.82
CA GLN A 191 25.05 27.99 45.26
C GLN A 191 24.21 27.80 43.95
N PRO A 192 24.76 27.15 42.89
CA PRO A 192 24.19 27.05 41.54
C PRO A 192 23.21 25.85 41.32
N PRO A 193 22.53 25.75 40.14
CA PRO A 193 21.32 24.95 39.94
C PRO A 193 21.58 23.50 39.50
N GLY A 194 20.85 22.54 40.10
CA GLY A 194 20.78 21.14 39.67
C GLY A 194 19.52 20.86 38.85
N VAL A 195 19.72 20.33 37.64
CA VAL A 195 18.69 19.93 36.66
C VAL A 195 18.40 18.43 36.83
N PRO A 196 17.18 17.92 36.53
CA PRO A 196 16.69 16.62 37.00
C PRO A 196 17.09 15.46 36.10
N GLY A 197 17.44 14.33 36.72
CA GLY A 197 17.65 13.04 36.06
C GLY A 197 16.32 12.41 35.64
N GLY A 198 16.16 12.14 34.34
CA GLY A 198 15.09 11.31 33.80
C GLY A 198 15.53 9.84 33.76
N GLU A 199 14.86 9.00 34.54
CA GLU A 199 14.93 7.55 34.49
C GLU A 199 14.16 7.04 33.25
N GLY A 200 14.88 6.79 32.16
CA GLY A 200 14.41 6.00 31.02
C GLY A 200 14.77 4.53 31.23
N ASN A 201 13.80 3.74 31.70
CA ASN A 201 13.91 2.30 31.85
C ASN A 201 13.50 1.60 30.54
N THR A 202 14.47 1.25 29.69
CA THR A 202 14.24 0.36 28.54
C THR A 202 14.78 -1.03 28.85
N THR A 203 13.82 -1.93 29.07
CA THR A 203 13.95 -3.37 29.25
C THR A 203 14.78 -4.02 28.14
N GLY A 204 15.88 -4.64 28.53
CA GLY A 204 16.62 -5.57 27.68
C GLY A 204 15.90 -6.90 27.52
N LEU A 205 15.87 -7.40 26.28
CA LEU A 205 15.83 -8.83 26.00
C LEU A 205 16.95 -9.13 25.03
N ALA A 206 17.99 -9.77 25.57
CA ALA A 206 19.15 -10.26 24.85
C ALA A 206 18.80 -11.53 24.08
N GLY A 207 19.05 -11.49 22.77
CA GLY A 207 19.31 -12.66 21.94
C GLY A 207 20.54 -12.32 21.10
N GLN A 208 21.72 -12.78 21.53
CA GLN A 208 22.96 -12.61 20.76
C GLN A 208 22.89 -13.45 19.48
N GLN A 209 22.84 -12.77 18.33
CA GLN A 209 23.31 -13.30 17.04
C GLN A 209 24.57 -12.53 16.62
N PRO A 210 25.54 -13.16 15.95
CA PRO A 210 26.82 -12.53 15.64
C PRO A 210 26.68 -11.63 14.40
N GLY A 211 27.20 -10.39 14.47
CA GLY A 211 27.27 -9.45 13.34
C GLY A 211 26.11 -8.46 13.24
N THR A 212 25.56 -8.00 14.36
CA THR A 212 24.49 -7.00 14.39
C THR A 212 25.01 -5.63 13.93
N LEU A 213 24.45 -5.16 12.82
CA LEU A 213 24.47 -3.76 12.40
C LEU A 213 24.14 -2.84 13.61
N SER A 214 24.71 -1.64 13.65
CA SER A 214 24.30 -0.60 14.60
C SER A 214 22.77 -0.46 14.56
N GLY A 215 22.11 -0.34 15.72
CA GLY A 215 20.63 -0.40 15.77
C GLY A 215 19.93 0.62 14.86
N GLU A 216 20.58 1.74 14.58
CA GLU A 216 20.12 2.78 13.64
C GLU A 216 20.24 2.34 12.17
N SER A 217 21.38 1.78 11.75
CA SER A 217 21.56 1.29 10.37
C SER A 217 20.69 0.07 10.07
N GLN A 218 20.41 -0.77 11.09
CA GLN A 218 19.47 -1.88 10.96
C GLN A 218 18.02 -1.40 10.74
N GLN A 219 17.60 -0.33 11.42
CA GLN A 219 16.27 0.26 11.23
C GLN A 219 16.12 0.87 9.83
N ALA A 220 17.16 1.57 9.35
CA ALA A 220 17.17 2.13 8.00
C ALA A 220 17.12 1.03 6.92
N ALA A 221 17.92 -0.03 7.08
CA ALA A 221 17.90 -1.19 6.17
C ALA A 221 16.53 -1.89 6.17
N GLN A 222 15.88 -2.00 7.32
CA GLN A 222 14.57 -2.64 7.45
C GLN A 222 13.45 -1.81 6.80
N ALA A 223 13.46 -0.48 6.98
CA ALA A 223 12.52 0.41 6.29
C ALA A 223 12.67 0.31 4.76
N LEU A 224 13.91 0.24 4.27
CA LEU A 224 14.18 0.07 2.85
C LEU A 224 13.75 -1.33 2.34
N ALA A 225 13.99 -2.38 3.12
CA ALA A 225 13.57 -3.74 2.78
C ALA A 225 12.05 -3.86 2.70
N ASP A 226 11.30 -3.24 3.62
CA ASP A 226 9.84 -3.24 3.61
C ASP A 226 9.28 -2.52 2.37
N ALA A 227 9.84 -1.37 1.97
CA ALA A 227 9.46 -0.70 0.74
C ALA A 227 9.79 -1.54 -0.52
N LEU A 228 10.96 -2.19 -0.56
CA LEU A 228 11.33 -3.05 -1.68
C LEU A 228 10.53 -4.37 -1.73
N ARG A 229 9.92 -4.79 -0.62
CA ARG A 229 9.16 -6.05 -0.54
C ARG A 229 7.78 -5.96 -1.19
N ASP A 230 7.19 -4.77 -1.23
CA ASP A 230 5.85 -4.55 -1.77
C ASP A 230 5.78 -4.68 -3.31
N GLN A 231 6.92 -4.55 -3.98
CA GLN A 231 7.03 -4.76 -5.42
C GLN A 231 7.70 -6.11 -5.73
N SER A 232 7.03 -6.93 -6.55
CA SER A 232 7.48 -8.30 -6.84
C SER A 232 8.87 -8.37 -7.49
N ALA A 233 9.22 -7.36 -8.28
CA ALA A 233 10.51 -7.25 -8.99
C ALA A 233 11.69 -6.94 -8.05
N THR A 234 11.45 -6.27 -6.92
CA THR A 234 12.47 -5.86 -5.94
C THR A 234 12.58 -6.81 -4.75
N ARG A 235 11.70 -7.81 -4.66
CA ARG A 235 11.65 -8.78 -3.57
C ARG A 235 12.98 -9.51 -3.30
N PRO A 236 13.76 -9.93 -4.32
CA PRO A 236 15.08 -10.52 -4.07
C PRO A 236 16.03 -9.57 -3.33
N ALA A 237 16.02 -8.27 -3.67
CA ALA A 237 16.84 -7.26 -3.00
C ALA A 237 16.38 -7.05 -1.55
N ALA A 238 15.07 -6.98 -1.31
CA ALA A 238 14.50 -6.88 0.04
C ALA A 238 14.91 -8.06 0.93
N ASP A 239 14.84 -9.29 0.42
CA ASP A 239 15.20 -10.48 1.18
C ASP A 239 16.71 -10.54 1.50
N GLN A 240 17.57 -9.95 0.67
CA GLN A 240 19.01 -9.81 0.95
C GLN A 240 19.28 -8.75 2.03
N LEU A 241 18.58 -7.61 1.99
CA LEU A 241 18.65 -6.58 3.04
C LEU A 241 18.21 -7.14 4.40
N ASP A 242 17.13 -7.91 4.45
CA ASP A 242 16.65 -8.56 5.68
C ASP A 242 17.66 -9.55 6.27
N GLN A 243 18.49 -10.16 5.42
CA GLN A 243 19.59 -11.05 5.84
C GLN A 243 20.84 -10.28 6.26
N GLY A 244 20.85 -8.95 6.15
CA GLY A 244 22.03 -8.11 6.36
C GLY A 244 23.05 -8.18 5.22
N ASN A 245 22.69 -8.76 4.07
CA ASN A 245 23.55 -8.86 2.89
C ASN A 245 23.34 -7.65 1.96
N THR A 246 23.87 -6.49 2.35
CA THR A 246 23.76 -5.25 1.57
C THR A 246 24.42 -5.36 0.19
N ALA A 247 25.54 -6.07 0.07
CA ALA A 247 26.21 -6.30 -1.21
C ALA A 247 25.33 -7.10 -2.19
N GLY A 248 24.68 -8.16 -1.70
CA GLY A 248 23.72 -8.95 -2.50
C GLY A 248 22.48 -8.16 -2.90
N ALA A 249 22.00 -7.27 -2.02
CA ALA A 249 20.90 -6.38 -2.32
C ALA A 249 21.27 -5.35 -3.41
N ALA A 250 22.43 -4.71 -3.29
CA ALA A 250 22.95 -3.77 -4.29
C ALA A 250 23.08 -4.44 -5.67
N GLN A 251 23.63 -5.67 -5.74
CA GLN A 251 23.71 -6.42 -6.99
C GLN A 251 22.32 -6.69 -7.61
N SER A 252 21.34 -7.04 -6.80
CA SER A 252 19.96 -7.28 -7.25
C SER A 252 19.30 -5.99 -7.78
N LEU A 253 19.61 -4.84 -7.18
CA LEU A 253 19.14 -3.53 -7.64
C LEU A 253 19.79 -3.12 -8.96
N ARG A 254 21.08 -3.40 -9.17
CA ARG A 254 21.79 -3.19 -10.45
C ARG A 254 21.19 -4.04 -11.58
N GLU A 255 20.89 -5.31 -11.30
CA GLU A 255 20.21 -6.18 -12.28
C GLU A 255 18.79 -5.67 -12.62
N LEU A 256 18.09 -5.09 -11.65
CA LEU A 256 16.81 -4.42 -11.90
C LEU A 256 16.98 -3.12 -12.69
N ALA A 257 18.07 -2.37 -12.47
CA ALA A 257 18.40 -1.17 -13.23
C ALA A 257 18.58 -1.48 -14.73
N ASP A 258 19.26 -2.59 -15.05
CA ASP A 258 19.38 -3.10 -16.43
C ASP A 258 18.00 -3.42 -17.06
N GLN A 259 17.03 -3.85 -16.24
CA GLN A 259 15.67 -4.17 -16.65
C GLN A 259 14.70 -2.98 -16.55
N ALA A 260 15.16 -1.82 -16.07
CA ALA A 260 14.28 -0.69 -15.72
C ALA A 260 13.53 -0.11 -16.93
N SER A 261 14.14 -0.20 -18.12
CA SER A 261 13.52 0.19 -19.38
C SER A 261 12.27 -0.65 -19.73
N GLY A 262 12.18 -1.88 -19.19
CA GLY A 262 11.04 -2.77 -19.33
C GLY A 262 9.96 -2.62 -18.25
N LEU A 263 10.21 -1.84 -17.19
CA LEU A 263 9.21 -1.58 -16.15
C LEU A 263 8.07 -0.73 -16.72
N SER A 264 6.84 -1.03 -16.32
CA SER A 264 5.70 -0.17 -16.66
C SER A 264 5.77 1.17 -15.92
N GLU A 265 5.19 2.22 -16.49
CA GLU A 265 5.14 3.54 -15.84
C GLU A 265 4.40 3.49 -14.49
N ALA A 266 3.36 2.66 -14.39
CA ALA A 266 2.68 2.41 -13.13
C ALA A 266 3.61 1.78 -12.09
N ALA A 267 4.35 0.73 -12.45
CA ALA A 267 5.30 0.08 -11.56
C ALA A 267 6.42 1.01 -11.09
N ARG A 268 6.94 1.88 -11.98
CA ARG A 268 7.95 2.89 -11.61
C ARG A 268 7.39 3.92 -10.63
N ARG A 269 6.16 4.39 -10.87
CA ARG A 269 5.49 5.35 -9.98
C ARG A 269 5.23 4.76 -8.59
N ASP A 270 4.74 3.52 -8.55
CA ASP A 270 4.46 2.81 -7.29
C ASP A 270 5.75 2.59 -6.49
N LEU A 271 6.84 2.16 -7.15
CA LEU A 271 8.15 2.01 -6.52
C LEU A 271 8.70 3.35 -6.00
N ALA A 272 8.57 4.42 -6.79
CA ALA A 272 8.99 5.75 -6.36
C ALA A 272 8.20 6.26 -5.14
N GLU A 273 6.89 6.00 -5.07
CA GLU A 273 6.06 6.37 -3.92
C GLU A 273 6.50 5.62 -2.65
N GLN A 274 6.73 4.30 -2.76
CA GLN A 274 7.20 3.46 -1.65
C GLN A 274 8.60 3.88 -1.16
N LEU A 275 9.52 4.20 -2.06
CA LEU A 275 10.86 4.71 -1.69
C LEU A 275 10.79 6.08 -1.02
N ASN A 276 9.87 6.96 -1.45
CA ASN A 276 9.69 8.26 -0.82
C ASN A 276 9.07 8.13 0.60
N GLU A 277 8.19 7.16 0.82
CA GLU A 277 7.67 6.80 2.16
C GLU A 277 8.80 6.27 3.05
N ALA A 278 9.60 5.31 2.57
CA ALA A 278 10.76 4.79 3.30
C ALA A 278 11.79 5.88 3.64
N ALA A 279 12.04 6.83 2.73
CA ALA A 279 12.91 7.96 3.00
C ALA A 279 12.36 8.91 4.09
N GLY A 280 11.03 8.96 4.27
CA GLY A 280 10.41 9.66 5.39
C GLY A 280 10.75 9.00 6.73
N ASP A 281 10.75 7.67 6.78
CA ASP A 281 11.07 6.90 7.98
C ASP A 281 12.57 6.94 8.29
N ILE A 282 13.43 6.74 7.28
CA ILE A 282 14.89 6.78 7.39
C ILE A 282 15.39 8.15 7.86
N GLY A 283 14.76 9.24 7.41
CA GLY A 283 15.21 10.61 7.70
C GLY A 283 15.17 11.01 9.19
N ASN A 284 14.53 10.21 10.04
CA ASN A 284 14.57 10.40 11.49
C ASN A 284 15.90 9.94 12.13
N PHE A 285 16.64 9.07 11.45
CA PHE A 285 17.87 8.45 11.96
C PHE A 285 19.08 8.80 11.10
N ASP A 286 18.92 8.78 9.77
CA ASP A 286 19.96 9.09 8.81
C ASP A 286 19.42 10.05 7.73
N PRO A 287 19.59 11.37 7.91
CA PRO A 287 19.08 12.35 6.96
C PRO A 287 19.80 12.30 5.61
N GLU A 288 21.07 11.87 5.57
CA GLU A 288 21.87 11.83 4.34
C GLU A 288 21.39 10.67 3.44
N LEU A 289 21.22 9.48 4.02
CA LEU A 289 20.65 8.33 3.29
C LEU A 289 19.23 8.61 2.83
N ALA A 290 18.42 9.28 3.66
CA ALA A 290 17.06 9.66 3.29
C ALA A 290 17.02 10.59 2.07
N ASP A 291 17.93 11.55 1.97
CA ASP A 291 18.01 12.44 0.81
C ASP A 291 18.43 11.67 -0.46
N GLN A 292 19.37 10.74 -0.36
CA GLN A 292 19.76 9.87 -1.49
C GLN A 292 18.58 9.00 -1.96
N VAL A 293 17.81 8.40 -1.03
CA VAL A 293 16.62 7.60 -1.40
C VAL A 293 15.54 8.46 -2.06
N ARG A 294 15.33 9.71 -1.60
CA ARG A 294 14.41 10.66 -2.24
C ARG A 294 14.85 11.05 -3.65
N GLU A 295 16.14 11.26 -3.86
CA GLU A 295 16.69 11.58 -5.18
C GLU A 295 16.47 10.41 -6.16
N SER A 296 16.75 9.18 -5.73
CA SER A 296 16.46 7.97 -6.50
C SER A 296 14.96 7.80 -6.78
N ALA A 297 14.09 8.05 -5.79
CA ALA A 297 12.64 8.03 -6.00
C ALA A 297 12.18 9.05 -7.05
N GLN A 298 12.75 10.26 -7.04
CA GLN A 298 12.43 11.30 -8.03
C GLN A 298 12.97 10.94 -9.42
N GLY A 299 14.15 10.32 -9.52
CA GLY A 299 14.71 9.85 -10.78
C GLY A 299 13.88 8.73 -11.43
N LEU A 300 13.28 7.85 -10.62
CA LEU A 300 12.34 6.81 -11.09
C LEU A 300 11.05 7.37 -11.70
N GLN A 301 10.61 8.55 -11.26
CA GLN A 301 9.44 9.24 -11.81
C GLN A 301 9.73 9.92 -13.15
N GLN A 302 11.00 10.19 -13.45
CA GLN A 302 11.41 10.77 -14.73
C GLN A 302 11.44 9.68 -15.81
N GLU A 303 10.97 10.02 -17.01
CA GLU A 303 10.90 9.08 -18.13
C GLU A 303 12.29 8.82 -18.76
N GLY A 304 12.54 7.56 -19.14
CA GLY A 304 13.72 7.16 -19.90
C GLY A 304 14.87 6.62 -19.04
N ASP A 305 16.10 6.94 -19.43
CA ASP A 305 17.34 6.42 -18.83
C ASP A 305 17.53 6.85 -17.36
N SER A 306 16.79 7.86 -16.90
CA SER A 306 16.79 8.34 -15.51
C SER A 306 16.35 7.27 -14.51
N ALA A 307 15.45 6.36 -14.91
CA ALA A 307 14.99 5.28 -14.02
C ALA A 307 16.09 4.25 -13.73
N ALA A 308 16.93 3.94 -14.73
CA ALA A 308 18.08 3.04 -14.54
C ALA A 308 19.15 3.70 -13.66
N GLN A 309 19.45 4.98 -13.91
CA GLN A 309 20.40 5.75 -13.09
C GLN A 309 19.96 5.86 -11.63
N ALA A 310 18.67 6.06 -11.40
CA ALA A 310 18.09 6.12 -10.05
C ALA A 310 18.23 4.79 -9.28
N LEU A 311 18.03 3.65 -9.96
CA LEU A 311 18.22 2.34 -9.33
C LEU A 311 19.70 2.02 -9.06
N GLU A 312 20.60 2.47 -9.94
CA GLU A 312 22.05 2.38 -9.70
C GLU A 312 22.47 3.22 -8.49
N SER A 313 21.99 4.47 -8.41
CA SER A 313 22.26 5.34 -7.25
C SER A 313 21.71 4.75 -5.95
N LEU A 314 20.55 4.08 -6.01
CA LEU A 314 20.00 3.35 -4.86
C LEU A 314 20.88 2.14 -4.49
N ALA A 315 21.43 1.42 -5.48
CA ALA A 315 22.33 0.30 -5.24
C ALA A 315 23.62 0.76 -4.54
N ASP A 316 24.20 1.87 -4.99
CA ASP A 316 25.40 2.46 -4.38
C ASP A 316 25.14 2.93 -2.94
N ALA A 317 23.97 3.53 -2.68
CA ALA A 317 23.56 3.93 -1.32
C ALA A 317 23.43 2.72 -0.38
N VAL A 318 22.88 1.60 -0.87
CA VAL A 318 22.77 0.34 -0.11
C VAL A 318 24.15 -0.27 0.17
N GLU A 319 25.08 -0.20 -0.77
CA GLU A 319 26.44 -0.68 -0.58
C GLU A 319 27.18 0.15 0.48
N GLN A 320 27.06 1.48 0.41
CA GLN A 320 27.63 2.41 1.40
C GLN A 320 27.08 2.19 2.82
N LEU A 321 25.79 1.87 2.94
CA LEU A 321 25.15 1.48 4.21
C LEU A 321 25.80 0.23 4.83
N GLY A 322 26.22 -0.71 3.99
CA GLY A 322 26.96 -1.91 4.42
C GLY A 322 28.39 -1.62 4.86
N GLU A 323 29.13 -0.82 4.08
CA GLU A 323 30.53 -0.47 4.36
C GLU A 323 30.70 0.26 5.68
N SER A 324 29.87 1.29 5.90
CA SER A 324 29.84 2.07 7.16
C SER A 324 29.59 1.20 8.40
N SER A 325 28.75 0.17 8.26
CA SER A 325 28.47 -0.78 9.34
C SER A 325 29.63 -1.76 9.61
N GLY A 326 30.39 -2.11 8.57
CA GLY A 326 31.57 -2.97 8.67
C GLY A 326 32.76 -2.30 9.37
N GLU A 327 33.04 -1.03 9.05
CA GLU A 327 34.16 -0.27 9.63
C GLU A 327 33.98 -0.03 11.14
N GLN A 328 32.75 0.28 11.56
CA GLN A 328 32.43 0.51 12.98
C GLN A 328 32.56 -0.78 13.81
N SER A 329 32.28 -1.94 13.21
CA SER A 329 32.46 -3.25 13.86
C SER A 329 33.93 -3.59 14.07
N ALA A 330 34.80 -3.30 13.08
CA ALA A 330 36.24 -3.57 13.15
C ALA A 330 36.97 -2.68 14.18
N GLN A 331 36.50 -1.44 14.39
CA GLN A 331 37.12 -0.51 15.34
C GLN A 331 36.82 -0.86 16.81
N ASN A 332 35.69 -1.53 17.09
CA ASN A 332 35.36 -1.98 18.45
C ASN A 332 36.12 -3.24 18.87
N GLU A 333 36.51 -4.11 17.92
CA GLU A 333 37.24 -5.34 18.25
C GLU A 333 38.75 -5.11 18.45
N SER A 334 39.31 -4.10 17.80
CA SER A 334 40.74 -3.74 17.90
C SER A 334 41.11 -2.91 19.15
N GLY A 335 40.13 -2.40 19.91
CA GLY A 335 40.34 -1.56 21.10
C GLY A 335 40.51 -2.31 22.43
N GLN A 336 40.36 -3.64 22.48
CA GLN A 336 40.33 -4.40 23.75
C GLN A 336 41.45 -5.45 23.90
N GLY A 337 42.51 -5.36 23.09
CA GLY A 337 43.65 -6.30 23.10
C GLY A 337 44.99 -5.78 23.61
N GLU A 338 45.18 -4.47 23.80
CA GLU A 338 46.52 -3.89 24.08
C GLU A 338 46.71 -3.48 25.55
N SER A 339 46.80 -4.47 26.44
CA SER A 339 47.46 -4.30 27.73
C SER A 339 48.03 -5.61 28.28
N GLN A 340 49.02 -6.20 27.59
CA GLN A 340 50.10 -7.02 28.18
C GLN A 340 50.97 -7.65 27.08
N GLN A 341 52.06 -6.99 26.69
CA GLN A 341 53.39 -7.59 26.57
C GLN A 341 54.37 -6.59 25.97
N GLN A 342 55.11 -5.94 26.86
CA GLN A 342 56.28 -5.17 26.53
C GLN A 342 57.46 -5.90 27.17
N GLN A 343 58.10 -6.83 26.43
CA GLN A 343 59.46 -7.27 26.75
C GLN A 343 60.18 -7.95 25.57
N ASP A 344 61.22 -7.25 25.09
CA ASP A 344 62.50 -7.72 24.53
C ASP A 344 62.60 -8.44 23.15
N GLY A 345 63.51 -7.90 22.31
CA GLY A 345 64.23 -8.62 21.24
C GLY A 345 63.93 -8.16 19.80
N GLN A 346 64.55 -7.10 19.25
CA GLN A 346 65.90 -7.05 18.62
C GLN A 346 65.93 -7.37 17.10
N GLN A 347 66.24 -6.29 16.35
CA GLN A 347 66.79 -6.12 15.00
C GLN A 347 67.12 -7.36 14.12
N GLY A 348 66.65 -7.30 12.86
CA GLY A 348 67.12 -8.14 11.75
C GLY A 348 66.74 -7.58 10.38
N GLN A 349 67.74 -7.08 9.68
CA GLN A 349 67.76 -6.46 8.35
C GLN A 349 67.46 -7.42 7.18
N ALA A 350 66.97 -6.83 6.07
CA ALA A 350 67.15 -7.20 4.65
C ALA A 350 66.08 -8.06 3.94
N GLY A 351 65.43 -7.44 2.94
CA GLY A 351 65.60 -7.81 1.53
C GLY A 351 64.75 -8.94 0.94
N GLY A 352 63.84 -8.55 0.04
CA GLY A 352 63.69 -9.20 -1.27
C GLY A 352 62.68 -10.36 -1.41
N GLY A 353 61.62 -10.09 -2.18
CA GLY A 353 61.11 -10.98 -3.23
C GLY A 353 60.30 -12.23 -2.86
N ALA A 354 59.44 -12.60 -3.81
CA ALA A 354 58.72 -13.87 -3.96
C ALA A 354 57.40 -14.06 -3.18
N ALA A 355 56.30 -13.90 -3.93
CA ALA A 355 55.16 -14.81 -3.85
C ALA A 355 55.58 -16.22 -4.34
N PRO A 356 54.76 -17.29 -4.21
CA PRO A 356 53.55 -17.50 -3.40
C PRO A 356 53.60 -18.81 -2.54
N GLY A 357 52.68 -18.96 -1.58
CA GLY A 357 52.42 -20.23 -0.88
C GLY A 357 51.18 -20.10 -0.01
N ALA A 358 50.03 -20.62 -0.44
CA ALA A 358 49.56 -21.99 -0.18
C ALA A 358 49.25 -22.22 1.31
N GLY A 359 47.97 -22.09 1.66
CA GLY A 359 47.41 -22.39 2.98
C GLY A 359 45.96 -22.85 2.86
N ASN A 360 45.79 -24.17 2.73
CA ASN A 360 44.65 -25.02 3.07
C ASN A 360 43.23 -24.43 3.17
N VAL A 361 42.37 -24.86 2.25
CA VAL A 361 40.95 -25.14 2.54
C VAL A 361 40.71 -26.63 2.24
N PRO A 362 40.06 -27.40 3.14
CA PRO A 362 39.86 -28.83 2.93
C PRO A 362 38.70 -29.11 1.95
N GLY A 363 39.04 -29.86 0.90
CA GLY A 363 38.23 -30.70 0.04
C GLY A 363 36.70 -30.63 0.06
N GLU A 364 36.14 -30.15 -1.06
CA GLU A 364 35.09 -30.87 -1.80
C GLU A 364 35.36 -30.74 -3.31
N GLN A 365 36.20 -31.64 -3.84
CA GLN A 365 36.23 -31.99 -5.26
C GLN A 365 35.51 -33.32 -5.40
N ARG A 366 34.33 -33.28 -6.05
CA ARG A 366 33.81 -34.44 -6.77
C ARG A 366 33.67 -34.02 -8.22
N GLU A 367 34.75 -34.22 -8.98
CA GLU A 367 34.68 -34.34 -10.42
C GLU A 367 33.73 -35.48 -10.77
N ARG A 368 32.78 -35.20 -11.66
CA ARG A 368 32.56 -36.04 -12.83
C ARG A 368 32.16 -35.17 -14.00
N GLU A 369 33.14 -34.96 -14.86
CA GLU A 369 32.97 -34.72 -16.27
C GLU A 369 31.96 -35.74 -16.85
N GLN A 370 30.87 -35.24 -17.42
CA GLN A 370 30.20 -35.89 -18.54
C GLN A 370 29.94 -34.81 -19.59
N PRO A 371 30.50 -34.94 -20.81
CA PRO A 371 30.15 -34.05 -21.91
C PRO A 371 28.71 -34.40 -22.31
N ALA A 372 27.81 -33.42 -22.21
CA ALA A 372 26.48 -33.55 -22.78
C ALA A 372 26.63 -33.70 -24.30
N GLU A 373 26.50 -34.95 -24.77
CA GLU A 373 26.16 -35.26 -26.13
C GLU A 373 24.96 -34.41 -26.52
N ARG A 374 25.21 -33.52 -27.48
CA ARG A 374 24.18 -32.83 -28.24
C ARG A 374 23.25 -33.88 -28.78
N LEU A 375 22.01 -33.86 -28.29
CA LEU A 375 20.89 -34.58 -28.87
C LEU A 375 20.61 -33.95 -30.24
N ASN A 376 21.35 -34.44 -31.23
CA ASN A 376 21.13 -34.22 -32.66
C ASN A 376 19.85 -34.96 -33.04
N VAL A 377 18.69 -34.38 -32.74
CA VAL A 377 17.42 -34.80 -33.33
C VAL A 377 17.22 -33.90 -34.54
N ASP A 378 17.58 -34.44 -35.70
CA ASP A 378 17.10 -33.92 -36.98
C ASP A 378 15.58 -33.83 -36.92
N GLY A 379 15.07 -32.60 -36.92
CA GLY A 379 13.66 -32.31 -37.06
C GLY A 379 13.19 -32.73 -38.45
N VAL A 380 12.74 -33.98 -38.57
CA VAL A 380 11.93 -34.41 -39.72
C VAL A 380 10.57 -33.72 -39.57
N PRO A 381 10.14 -32.89 -40.53
CA PRO A 381 8.80 -32.32 -40.51
C PRO A 381 7.80 -33.47 -40.62
N LEU A 382 6.97 -33.62 -39.58
CA LEU A 382 5.82 -34.50 -39.62
C LEU A 382 4.77 -33.81 -40.50
N GLU A 383 4.75 -34.17 -41.79
CA GLU A 383 3.64 -33.83 -42.68
C GLU A 383 2.39 -34.57 -42.18
N LEU A 384 1.45 -33.82 -41.59
CA LEU A 384 0.09 -34.29 -41.38
C LEU A 384 -0.56 -34.46 -42.76
N GLY A 385 -0.45 -35.66 -43.31
CA GLY A 385 -1.18 -36.08 -44.49
C GLY A 385 -2.68 -35.98 -44.26
N SER A 386 -3.30 -34.94 -44.81
CA SER A 386 -4.74 -34.88 -45.03
C SER A 386 -5.06 -35.61 -46.34
N ASP A 387 -4.95 -36.94 -46.32
CA ASP A 387 -5.54 -37.80 -47.36
C ASP A 387 -7.04 -37.93 -47.06
N GLY A 388 -7.79 -36.95 -47.54
CA GLY A 388 -9.24 -36.97 -47.61
C GLY A 388 -9.68 -37.01 -49.07
N THR A 389 -9.65 -38.20 -49.67
CA THR A 389 -10.14 -38.50 -51.01
C THR A 389 -11.65 -38.29 -51.06
N GLY A 390 -12.09 -37.18 -51.65
CA GLY A 390 -13.50 -36.86 -51.89
C GLY A 390 -13.73 -36.38 -53.31
N ALA A 391 -13.51 -37.26 -54.29
CA ALA A 391 -13.90 -37.06 -55.68
C ALA A 391 -14.99 -38.06 -56.06
N SER A 392 -16.18 -37.55 -56.39
CA SER A 392 -17.16 -38.15 -57.33
C SER A 392 -18.13 -37.02 -57.70
N SER A 393 -17.98 -36.45 -58.90
CA SER A 393 -18.86 -36.63 -60.08
C SER A 393 -20.07 -35.67 -60.04
N GLU A 394 -20.12 -34.60 -60.85
CA GLU A 394 -20.27 -34.54 -62.33
C GLU A 394 -21.74 -34.62 -62.78
N ASN A 395 -22.16 -33.55 -63.48
CA ASN A 395 -23.30 -33.35 -64.40
C ASN A 395 -24.74 -33.68 -63.95
N ASP A 396 -25.64 -32.69 -64.03
CA ASP A 396 -26.34 -32.45 -65.31
C ASP A 396 -27.16 -31.14 -65.29
N THR A 397 -27.07 -30.40 -66.40
CA THR A 397 -28.01 -29.36 -66.82
C THR A 397 -28.84 -29.96 -67.95
N PRO A 398 -30.18 -29.86 -67.90
CA PRO A 398 -30.83 -29.20 -69.02
C PRO A 398 -32.02 -28.31 -68.61
N ASP A 399 -32.07 -27.13 -69.23
CA ASP A 399 -33.27 -26.32 -69.49
C ASP A 399 -34.04 -26.92 -70.70
N PRO A 400 -35.24 -26.47 -71.15
CA PRO A 400 -36.36 -25.75 -70.51
C PRO A 400 -37.69 -26.53 -70.65
N SER A 401 -38.71 -26.18 -69.84
CA SER A 401 -40.06 -25.78 -70.31
C SER A 401 -41.18 -25.94 -69.27
N GLN A 402 -42.01 -24.88 -69.21
CA GLN A 402 -43.46 -24.89 -69.06
C GLN A 402 -44.13 -25.18 -67.70
N SER A 403 -44.74 -24.10 -67.20
CA SER A 403 -46.17 -24.02 -66.83
C SER A 403 -46.56 -24.09 -65.35
N GLU A 404 -47.00 -22.92 -64.91
CA GLU A 404 -48.25 -22.67 -64.20
C GLU A 404 -48.33 -22.80 -62.67
N SER A 405 -48.74 -21.65 -62.11
CA SER A 405 -49.73 -21.49 -61.04
C SER A 405 -49.25 -21.44 -59.59
N ALA A 406 -49.25 -20.19 -59.11
CA ALA A 406 -50.04 -19.72 -57.96
C ALA A 406 -49.26 -19.10 -56.78
N SER A 407 -49.49 -17.79 -56.63
CA SER A 407 -50.00 -17.14 -55.41
C SER A 407 -49.03 -16.78 -54.27
N GLY A 408 -48.89 -15.46 -54.07
CA GLY A 408 -48.44 -14.79 -52.83
C GLY A 408 -47.09 -14.06 -52.99
N GLY A 409 -46.99 -12.82 -53.49
CA GLY A 409 -47.45 -11.59 -52.83
C GLY A 409 -46.68 -11.38 -51.52
N GLY A 410 -45.65 -10.53 -51.36
CA GLY A 410 -45.20 -9.35 -52.10
C GLY A 410 -44.79 -8.32 -51.04
N PHE A 411 -43.53 -8.33 -50.59
CA PHE A 411 -42.98 -7.29 -49.71
C PHE A 411 -42.28 -6.22 -50.58
N THR A 412 -42.82 -5.02 -50.54
CA THR A 412 -42.32 -3.85 -51.26
C THR A 412 -41.10 -3.26 -50.58
N ARG A 413 -40.06 -3.08 -51.40
CA ARG A 413 -38.85 -2.30 -51.19
C ARG A 413 -39.23 -0.82 -51.01
N SER A 414 -38.87 -0.21 -49.88
CA SER A 414 -38.81 1.25 -49.74
C SER A 414 -37.34 1.68 -49.76
N ASP A 415 -37.05 2.54 -50.71
CA ASP A 415 -35.78 3.15 -51.05
C ASP A 415 -35.71 4.57 -50.45
N GLY A 416 -34.51 4.99 -50.04
CA GLY A 416 -34.10 6.40 -49.94
C GLY A 416 -34.33 7.19 -48.65
N SER A 417 -33.23 7.41 -47.89
CA SER A 417 -32.70 8.71 -47.38
C SER A 417 -31.89 8.45 -46.09
N GLU A 418 -30.56 8.30 -46.16
CA GLU A 418 -29.54 9.35 -45.99
C GLU A 418 -29.42 9.94 -44.57
N GLN A 419 -28.18 9.88 -44.04
CA GLN A 419 -27.59 10.62 -42.92
C GLN A 419 -27.87 10.16 -41.47
N ASP A 420 -27.02 9.26 -40.96
CA ASP A 420 -25.99 9.61 -39.97
C ASP A 420 -25.14 8.36 -39.65
N ALA A 421 -24.05 8.21 -40.41
CA ALA A 421 -23.04 7.20 -40.17
C ALA A 421 -22.09 7.69 -39.08
N ALA A 422 -22.43 7.42 -37.81
CA ALA A 422 -21.41 7.26 -36.78
C ALA A 422 -20.70 5.93 -37.07
N SER A 423 -19.55 6.03 -37.71
CA SER A 423 -18.58 4.97 -37.93
C SER A 423 -18.33 4.21 -36.63
N VAL A 424 -18.84 2.99 -36.56
CA VAL A 424 -18.31 1.95 -35.67
C VAL A 424 -17.01 1.50 -36.35
N GLU A 425 -15.89 2.04 -35.89
CA GLU A 425 -14.57 1.44 -36.12
C GLU A 425 -14.61 0.01 -35.58
N ALA A 426 -14.84 -0.92 -36.50
CA ALA A 426 -14.52 -2.32 -36.29
C ALA A 426 -13.00 -2.39 -36.19
N SER A 427 -12.49 -2.46 -34.96
CA SER A 427 -11.08 -2.76 -34.71
C SER A 427 -10.71 -4.04 -35.45
N GLU A 428 -9.77 -3.89 -36.37
CA GLU A 428 -9.38 -4.77 -37.46
C GLU A 428 -8.61 -6.03 -37.03
N ASP A 429 -8.85 -6.58 -35.84
CA ASP A 429 -8.19 -7.82 -35.45
C ASP A 429 -9.04 -8.69 -34.49
N PRO A 430 -9.64 -9.80 -34.97
CA PRO A 430 -10.32 -10.77 -34.11
C PRO A 430 -9.38 -11.50 -33.14
N LEU A 431 -8.07 -11.23 -33.17
CA LEU A 431 -7.06 -11.70 -32.22
C LEU A 431 -6.59 -10.63 -31.21
N TYR A 432 -7.13 -9.41 -31.25
CA TYR A 432 -6.79 -8.39 -30.26
C TYR A 432 -7.44 -8.72 -28.90
N ILE A 433 -6.71 -9.46 -28.07
CA ILE A 433 -7.04 -9.67 -26.67
C ILE A 433 -6.72 -8.36 -25.92
N PRO A 434 -7.72 -7.71 -25.31
CA PRO A 434 -7.52 -6.53 -24.47
C PRO A 434 -6.42 -6.79 -23.42
N PRO A 435 -5.54 -5.80 -23.14
CA PRO A 435 -4.38 -6.00 -22.27
C PRO A 435 -4.76 -6.47 -20.86
N ASP A 436 -5.94 -6.13 -20.38
CA ASP A 436 -6.52 -6.58 -19.11
C ASP A 436 -6.93 -8.06 -19.09
N MET A 437 -7.07 -8.71 -20.26
CA MET A 437 -7.39 -10.14 -20.36
C MET A 437 -6.17 -11.04 -20.62
N ARG A 438 -4.99 -10.47 -20.88
CA ARG A 438 -3.76 -11.26 -21.15
C ARG A 438 -3.26 -12.00 -19.91
N ASP A 439 -3.34 -11.38 -18.74
CA ASP A 439 -2.85 -11.98 -17.49
C ASP A 439 -3.67 -13.21 -17.08
N VAL A 440 -4.99 -13.17 -17.31
CA VAL A 440 -5.91 -14.27 -16.98
C VAL A 440 -5.69 -15.49 -17.88
N VAL A 441 -5.34 -15.27 -19.15
CA VAL A 441 -5.04 -16.37 -20.08
C VAL A 441 -3.67 -16.98 -19.78
N GLN A 442 -2.67 -16.18 -19.40
CA GLN A 442 -1.35 -16.72 -18.99
C GLN A 442 -1.41 -17.55 -17.71
N GLU A 443 -2.22 -17.15 -16.73
CA GLU A 443 -2.39 -17.91 -15.49
C GLU A 443 -3.13 -19.24 -15.70
N TYR A 444 -3.99 -19.33 -16.72
CA TYR A 444 -4.75 -20.55 -17.02
C TYR A 444 -3.98 -21.59 -17.85
N PHE A 445 -2.93 -21.17 -18.57
CA PHE A 445 -2.15 -22.04 -19.47
C PHE A 445 -0.70 -22.29 -19.02
N SER A 446 -0.31 -21.82 -17.83
CA SER A 446 0.99 -22.14 -17.23
C SER A 446 0.89 -23.47 -16.45
N PRO A 447 1.65 -24.52 -16.80
CA PRO A 447 1.56 -25.86 -16.23
C PRO A 447 2.09 -26.00 -14.79
#